data_AF-A0A2E0ZDY9-F1
#
_entry.id   AF-A0A2E0ZDY9-F1
#
_cell.length_a   1.000
_cell.length_b   1.000
_cell.length_c   1.000
_cell.angle_alpha   90.00
_cell.angle_beta   90.00
_cell.angle_gamma   90.00
#
_symmetry.space_group_name_H-M   'P 1'
#
loop_
_entity.id
_entity.type
_entity.pdbx_description
1 polymer ?
#
loop_
_entity_poly.entity_id
_entity_poly.type
_entity_poly.pdbx_seq_one_letter_code
_entity_poly.pdbx_strand_id
1 'polypeptide(L)'
;MNLLALAERWGEALTSKPFGFAAERCLHSADKFSGCTACFDVCPVDAIQPGEPPVFDGERCQACRACLPVCPTGAFAAAEDEVQALLNCAERISPKPCEVVCGLNPFVEVGVVGATAVRVRGCLAGLGVAAYLGLVSHGIEKIIVRLDACADCPWSQLRTQVEAQIQQAQSLLAMWGKAESVIYVAQTAGDFGKRPFWNAASPPVSRRELFRSRADEKKPEADASTEPNQFHERVHFLRAVKRLPAPAENAATTSLAGLNFALLTVNDTCTACGVCARACPTGALQMETAASSFQLTFSPQICIGCDICQHVCAPDAITLSHDPAFDQVFAGQVDQIVQQGSLSACSKCRAPFASRAGADLCPVCEFRRQNPFGSMMPPGMAANQKQQNLAGARRIKL
;
A
#
# COMPACT_ATOMS: atom_id res chain seq x y z
N MET A 1 20.20 29.68 -6.88
CA MET A 1 19.06 29.57 -5.94
C MET A 1 19.54 30.04 -4.57
N ASN A 2 18.90 31.02 -3.92
CA ASN A 2 19.39 31.60 -2.65
C ASN A 2 19.03 30.67 -1.47
N LEU A 3 19.99 30.37 -0.59
CA LEU A 3 19.86 29.54 0.62
C LEU A 3 18.70 29.97 1.53
N LEU A 4 18.40 31.27 1.58
CA LEU A 4 17.27 31.81 2.35
C LEU A 4 15.90 31.37 1.82
N ALA A 5 15.72 31.37 0.48
CA ALA A 5 14.49 30.89 -0.13
C ALA A 5 14.31 29.37 0.03
N LEU A 6 15.41 28.61 0.13
CA LEU A 6 15.36 27.18 0.46
C LEU A 6 14.95 26.98 1.93
N ALA A 7 15.51 27.77 2.85
CA ALA A 7 15.23 27.69 4.28
C ALA A 7 13.79 28.09 4.66
N GLU A 8 13.24 29.15 4.06
CA GLU A 8 11.85 29.58 4.28
C GLU A 8 10.84 28.51 3.81
N ARG A 9 11.12 27.86 2.69
CA ARG A 9 10.31 26.75 2.15
C ARG A 9 10.37 25.49 3.02
N TRP A 10 11.48 25.28 3.72
CA TRP A 10 11.61 24.22 4.70
C TRP A 10 10.81 24.54 5.97
N GLY A 11 10.76 25.81 6.40
CA GLY A 11 10.00 26.24 7.58
C GLY A 11 8.48 26.00 7.48
N GLU A 12 7.88 26.23 6.31
CA GLU A 12 6.45 25.92 6.08
C GLU A 12 6.16 24.42 5.94
N ALA A 13 7.13 23.61 5.46
CA ALA A 13 7.00 22.15 5.39
C ALA A 13 7.16 21.47 6.77
N LEU A 14 7.98 22.05 7.66
CA LEU A 14 8.31 21.54 9.00
C LEU A 14 7.28 21.92 10.07
N THR A 15 6.36 22.84 9.81
CA THR A 15 5.35 23.29 10.79
C THR A 15 4.10 22.41 10.87
N SER A 16 4.02 21.33 10.09
CA SER A 16 2.91 20.36 10.16
C SER A 16 3.16 19.26 11.21
N LYS A 17 2.09 18.91 11.94
CA LYS A 17 1.97 17.83 12.96
C LYS A 17 2.91 16.61 12.77
N PRO A 18 3.30 15.92 13.86
CA PRO A 18 4.29 14.86 13.81
C PRO A 18 3.88 13.75 12.84
N PHE A 19 4.77 13.47 11.90
CA PHE A 19 4.76 12.26 11.10
C PHE A 19 5.02 11.08 12.03
N GLY A 20 4.11 10.11 12.10
CA GLY A 20 4.13 9.05 13.11
C GLY A 20 4.50 7.68 12.53
N PHE A 21 5.11 6.84 13.37
CA PHE A 21 5.31 5.42 13.11
C PHE A 21 4.66 4.57 14.20
N ALA A 22 3.77 3.69 13.78
CA ALA A 22 3.04 2.74 14.60
C ALA A 22 3.67 1.35 14.47
N ALA A 23 4.63 1.05 15.34
CA ALA A 23 5.39 -0.19 15.30
C ALA A 23 4.49 -1.43 15.41
N GLU A 24 3.38 -1.35 16.16
CA GLU A 24 2.40 -2.43 16.32
C GLU A 24 1.69 -2.82 15.01
N ARG A 25 1.63 -1.91 14.04
CA ARG A 25 1.09 -2.15 12.69
C ARG A 25 2.15 -2.61 11.69
N CYS A 26 3.43 -2.59 12.06
CA CYS A 26 4.50 -3.02 11.16
C CYS A 26 4.42 -4.52 10.89
N LEU A 27 4.70 -4.93 9.64
CA LEU A 27 4.68 -6.34 9.26
C LEU A 27 5.67 -7.17 10.08
N HIS A 28 6.84 -6.62 10.41
CA HIS A 28 7.83 -7.27 11.29
C HIS A 28 7.31 -7.54 12.71
N SER A 29 6.34 -6.77 13.19
CA SER A 29 5.68 -7.02 14.47
C SER A 29 4.66 -8.16 14.39
N ALA A 30 3.98 -8.29 13.24
CA ALA A 30 3.02 -9.36 13.00
C ALA A 30 3.71 -10.68 12.63
N ASP A 31 4.88 -10.61 11.99
CA ASP A 31 5.63 -11.76 11.51
C ASP A 31 7.15 -11.53 11.61
N LYS A 32 7.81 -12.33 12.44
CA LYS A 32 9.28 -12.32 12.62
C LYS A 32 10.06 -12.81 11.40
N PHE A 33 9.36 -13.35 10.41
CA PHE A 33 9.94 -13.85 9.16
C PHE A 33 9.67 -12.91 7.98
N SER A 34 9.04 -11.76 8.23
CA SER A 34 8.80 -10.72 7.25
C SER A 34 10.12 -10.29 6.60
N GLY A 35 10.16 -10.24 5.27
CA GLY A 35 11.28 -9.68 4.50
C GLY A 35 11.08 -8.21 4.11
N CYS A 36 10.08 -7.52 4.67
CA CYS A 36 9.67 -6.20 4.19
C CYS A 36 10.74 -5.10 4.44
N THR A 37 11.14 -4.43 3.37
CA THR A 37 12.13 -3.34 3.36
C THR A 37 11.59 -2.00 2.86
N ALA A 38 10.33 -2.00 2.40
CA ALA A 38 9.75 -0.96 1.54
C ALA A 38 9.94 0.48 2.04
N CYS A 39 9.82 0.72 3.36
CA CYS A 39 9.85 2.07 3.91
C CYS A 39 11.25 2.69 4.02
N PHE A 40 12.27 1.89 4.36
CA PHE A 40 13.64 2.40 4.47
C PHE A 40 14.33 2.44 3.11
N ASP A 41 13.97 1.55 2.17
CA ASP A 41 14.48 1.59 0.80
C ASP A 41 14.10 2.88 0.06
N VAL A 42 13.00 3.53 0.46
CA VAL A 42 12.54 4.81 -0.13
C VAL A 42 12.86 6.03 0.73
N CYS A 43 13.59 5.89 1.85
CA CYS A 43 13.87 7.05 2.70
C CYS A 43 15.08 7.84 2.18
N PRO A 44 14.93 9.06 1.63
CA PRO A 44 16.05 9.77 1.01
C PRO A 44 17.02 10.42 2.01
N VAL A 45 16.69 10.38 3.30
CA VAL A 45 17.39 11.12 4.37
C VAL A 45 17.69 10.24 5.57
N ASP A 46 17.61 8.92 5.41
CA ASP A 46 18.02 7.97 6.46
C ASP A 46 17.26 8.15 7.80
N ALA A 47 16.08 8.75 7.75
CA ALA A 47 15.18 8.89 8.90
C ALA A 47 14.47 7.58 9.26
N ILE A 48 14.43 6.61 8.33
CA ILE A 48 13.92 5.26 8.58
C ILE A 48 15.09 4.31 8.35
N GLN A 49 15.61 3.72 9.42
CA GLN A 49 16.74 2.80 9.38
C GLN A 49 16.26 1.33 9.36
N PRO A 50 16.98 0.43 8.67
CA PRO A 50 16.66 -1.00 8.67
C PRO A 50 16.54 -1.60 10.07
N GLY A 51 15.54 -2.46 10.27
CA GLY A 51 15.26 -3.14 11.53
C GLY A 51 13.97 -3.96 11.45
N GLU A 52 13.72 -4.80 12.45
CA GLU A 52 12.56 -5.69 12.54
C GLU A 52 11.87 -5.50 13.90
N PRO A 53 11.06 -4.43 14.11
CA PRO A 53 10.68 -3.34 13.19
C PRO A 53 11.77 -2.27 12.91
N PRO A 54 11.61 -1.45 11.86
CA PRO A 54 12.57 -0.39 11.54
C PRO A 54 12.61 0.71 12.61
N VAL A 55 13.73 1.42 12.70
CA VAL A 55 13.91 2.55 13.61
C VAL A 55 13.56 3.84 12.88
N PHE A 56 12.58 4.59 13.40
CA PHE A 56 12.15 5.88 12.84
C PHE A 56 12.67 7.03 13.70
N ASP A 57 13.45 7.92 13.07
CA ASP A 57 13.95 9.18 13.63
C ASP A 57 13.06 10.34 13.13
N GLY A 58 12.16 10.79 14.00
CA GLY A 58 11.24 11.89 13.69
C GLY A 58 11.93 13.25 13.52
N GLU A 59 13.12 13.45 14.09
CA GLU A 59 13.88 14.69 13.98
C GLU A 59 14.63 14.79 12.63
N ARG A 60 15.10 13.65 12.12
CA ARG A 60 15.70 13.58 10.76
C ARG A 60 14.66 13.58 9.64
N CYS A 61 13.41 13.25 9.94
CA CYS A 61 12.36 13.17 8.94
C CYS A 61 12.07 14.52 8.30
N GLN A 62 12.34 14.65 7.00
CA GLN A 62 12.03 15.87 6.23
C GLN A 62 10.62 15.87 5.63
N ALA A 63 9.73 14.98 6.09
CA ALA A 63 8.34 14.88 5.62
C ALA A 63 8.19 14.75 4.08
N CYS A 64 9.10 14.03 3.42
CA CYS A 64 8.99 13.75 1.97
C CYS A 64 7.79 12.85 1.61
N ARG A 65 7.29 12.08 2.59
CA ARG A 65 6.09 11.21 2.53
C ARG A 65 6.18 9.97 1.63
N ALA A 66 7.36 9.67 1.07
CA ALA A 66 7.54 8.49 0.20
C ALA A 66 7.21 7.15 0.89
N CYS A 67 7.39 7.04 2.21
CA CYS A 67 7.09 5.81 2.94
C CYS A 67 5.59 5.53 3.11
N LEU A 68 4.70 6.52 2.91
CA LEU A 68 3.26 6.35 3.08
C LEU A 68 2.66 5.35 2.07
N PRO A 69 2.79 5.54 0.74
CA PRO A 69 2.16 4.63 -0.22
C PRO A 69 2.84 3.26 -0.30
N VAL A 70 4.12 3.15 0.05
CA VAL A 70 4.85 1.87 0.00
C VAL A 70 4.63 0.99 1.22
N CYS A 71 4.08 1.53 2.32
CA CYS A 71 3.81 0.76 3.52
C CYS A 71 2.51 -0.06 3.36
N PRO A 72 2.57 -1.40 3.23
CA PRO A 72 1.39 -2.20 2.92
C PRO A 72 0.35 -2.19 4.05
N THR A 73 0.81 -2.06 5.29
CA THR A 73 -0.04 -2.07 6.50
C THR A 73 -0.42 -0.67 6.99
N GLY A 74 0.07 0.39 6.34
CA GLY A 74 -0.14 1.76 6.83
C GLY A 74 0.45 2.00 8.22
N ALA A 75 1.63 1.44 8.54
CA ALA A 75 2.31 1.68 9.80
C ALA A 75 2.81 3.13 9.95
N PHE A 76 2.96 3.87 8.85
CA PHE A 76 3.24 5.30 8.89
C PHE A 76 1.94 6.11 8.77
N ALA A 77 1.79 7.11 9.64
CA ALA A 77 0.62 7.97 9.65
C ALA A 77 1.02 9.43 9.46
N ALA A 78 0.30 10.11 8.55
CA ALA A 78 0.28 11.56 8.48
C ALA A 78 -1.03 12.07 9.11
N ALA A 79 -1.01 13.28 9.65
CA ALA A 79 -2.20 13.87 10.26
C ALA A 79 -3.35 14.14 9.26
N GLU A 80 -3.06 14.14 7.96
CA GLU A 80 -3.99 14.46 6.90
C GLU A 80 -3.71 13.58 5.67
N ASP A 81 -4.78 13.22 4.97
CA ASP A 81 -4.74 12.46 3.73
C ASP A 81 -4.46 13.39 2.54
N GLU A 82 -3.20 13.43 2.10
CA GLU A 82 -2.77 14.27 0.99
C GLU A 82 -3.37 13.84 -0.35
N VAL A 83 -3.58 12.54 -0.56
CA VAL A 83 -4.19 12.02 -1.78
C VAL A 83 -5.64 12.50 -1.86
N GLN A 84 -6.41 12.36 -0.77
CA GLN A 84 -7.78 12.85 -0.75
C GLN A 84 -7.86 14.38 -0.89
N ALA A 85 -6.93 15.14 -0.28
CA ALA A 85 -6.85 16.58 -0.46
C ALA A 85 -6.60 16.95 -1.94
N LEU A 86 -5.68 16.25 -2.60
CA LEU A 86 -5.41 16.42 -4.03
C LEU A 86 -6.66 16.14 -4.88
N LEU A 87 -7.36 15.03 -4.64
CA LEU A 87 -8.58 14.66 -5.36
C LEU A 87 -9.68 15.71 -5.19
N ASN A 88 -9.93 16.14 -3.94
CA ASN A 88 -10.92 17.17 -3.63
C ASN A 88 -10.60 18.52 -4.30
N CYS A 89 -9.31 18.87 -4.38
CA CYS A 89 -8.87 20.07 -5.08
C CYS A 89 -9.06 19.93 -6.59
N ALA A 90 -8.67 18.80 -7.17
CA ALA A 90 -8.77 18.52 -8.60
C ALA A 90 -10.21 18.59 -9.13
N GLU A 91 -11.21 18.21 -8.34
CA GLU A 91 -12.62 18.35 -8.74
C GLU A 91 -13.05 19.80 -8.97
N ARG A 92 -12.40 20.76 -8.30
CA ARG A 92 -12.83 22.17 -8.22
C ARG A 92 -12.01 23.13 -9.08
N ILE A 93 -10.89 22.68 -9.63
CA ILE A 93 -10.03 23.52 -10.47
C ILE A 93 -10.60 23.70 -11.88
N SER A 94 -10.25 24.84 -12.48
CA SER A 94 -10.48 25.16 -13.88
C SER A 94 -9.39 26.16 -14.33
N PRO A 95 -8.79 26.01 -15.51
CA PRO A 95 -9.01 24.97 -16.54
C PRO A 95 -8.51 23.56 -16.15
N LYS A 96 -8.96 22.53 -16.89
CA LYS A 96 -8.68 21.08 -16.65
C LYS A 96 -7.74 20.48 -17.70
N PRO A 97 -6.49 20.98 -17.79
CA PRO A 97 -5.40 20.07 -17.42
C PRO A 97 -4.87 20.25 -15.98
N CYS A 98 -4.69 19.11 -15.32
CA CYS A 98 -4.08 18.84 -14.02
C CYS A 98 -2.55 18.95 -13.93
N GLU A 99 -1.91 20.06 -13.54
CA GLU A 99 -0.48 20.01 -13.22
C GLU A 99 -0.23 19.66 -11.74
N VAL A 100 0.36 18.51 -11.44
CA VAL A 100 0.65 18.08 -10.06
C VAL A 100 2.09 18.44 -9.72
N VAL A 101 2.26 19.22 -8.65
CA VAL A 101 3.54 19.87 -8.30
C VAL A 101 3.90 19.56 -6.85
N CYS A 102 5.14 19.15 -6.56
CA CYS A 102 5.57 18.88 -5.19
C CYS A 102 5.81 20.17 -4.38
N GLY A 103 5.88 20.05 -3.06
CA GLY A 103 6.14 21.19 -2.16
C GLY A 103 7.49 21.87 -2.42
N LEU A 104 8.48 21.10 -2.91
CA LEU A 104 9.82 21.57 -3.23
C LEU A 104 10.03 22.02 -4.68
N ASN A 105 9.00 22.03 -5.53
CA ASN A 105 9.11 22.65 -6.86
C ASN A 105 8.94 24.19 -6.76
N PRO A 106 9.91 24.99 -7.24
CA PRO A 106 9.86 26.45 -7.14
C PRO A 106 8.95 27.09 -8.21
N PHE A 107 8.57 26.36 -9.26
CA PHE A 107 7.86 26.88 -10.43
C PHE A 107 6.35 26.62 -10.33
N VAL A 108 5.73 26.99 -9.21
CA VAL A 108 4.30 26.71 -8.99
C VAL A 108 3.38 27.56 -9.89
N GLU A 109 3.71 28.84 -10.10
CA GLU A 109 2.95 29.77 -10.94
C GLU A 109 3.30 29.71 -12.44
N VAL A 110 4.35 28.95 -12.80
CA VAL A 110 4.87 28.88 -14.17
C VAL A 110 4.83 27.43 -14.68
N GLY A 111 4.12 27.21 -15.78
CA GLY A 111 3.93 25.88 -16.35
C GLY A 111 3.22 25.89 -17.68
N VAL A 112 2.53 24.78 -17.99
CA VAL A 112 1.80 24.64 -19.23
C VAL A 112 0.66 25.66 -19.26
N VAL A 113 0.64 26.50 -20.30
CA VAL A 113 -0.41 27.51 -20.47
C VAL A 113 -1.75 26.82 -20.64
N GLY A 114 -2.75 27.27 -19.90
CA GLY A 114 -4.10 26.68 -19.92
C GLY A 114 -4.26 25.46 -19.00
N ALA A 115 -3.27 25.11 -18.18
CA ALA A 115 -3.40 24.15 -17.09
C ALA A 115 -3.61 24.86 -15.73
N THR A 116 -4.09 24.12 -14.73
CA THR A 116 -4.09 24.56 -13.33
C THR A 116 -3.13 23.70 -12.53
N ALA A 117 -2.24 24.32 -11.75
CA ALA A 117 -1.36 23.58 -10.85
C ALA A 117 -2.04 23.27 -9.51
N VAL A 118 -1.85 22.06 -9.02
CA VAL A 118 -2.18 21.64 -7.66
C VAL A 118 -0.89 21.25 -6.95
N ARG A 119 -0.52 22.04 -5.94
CA ARG A 119 0.67 21.82 -5.12
C ARG A 119 0.36 20.92 -3.94
N VAL A 120 1.04 19.78 -3.89
CA VAL A 120 1.04 18.89 -2.71
C VAL A 120 2.16 19.34 -1.76
N ARG A 121 2.09 18.98 -0.48
CA ARG A 121 3.09 19.36 0.54
C ARG A 121 4.37 18.53 0.43
N GLY A 122 4.25 17.23 0.19
CA GLY A 122 5.39 16.30 0.14
C GLY A 122 6.04 16.17 -1.24
N CYS A 123 6.86 15.15 -1.39
CA CYS A 123 7.34 14.66 -2.68
C CYS A 123 6.19 13.96 -3.42
N LEU A 124 6.21 13.98 -4.76
CA LEU A 124 5.23 13.25 -5.57
C LEU A 124 5.32 11.73 -5.33
N ALA A 125 6.47 11.23 -4.85
CA ALA A 125 6.62 9.83 -4.48
C ALA A 125 5.70 9.41 -3.32
N GLY A 126 5.22 10.37 -2.52
CA GLY A 126 4.26 10.14 -1.45
C GLY A 126 2.80 10.01 -1.91
N LEU A 127 2.50 10.16 -3.21
CA LEU A 127 1.15 10.04 -3.75
C LEU A 127 0.74 8.61 -4.10
N GLY A 128 1.70 7.76 -4.48
CA GLY A 128 1.42 6.42 -4.96
C GLY A 128 0.77 6.39 -6.34
N VAL A 129 0.45 5.18 -6.81
CA VAL A 129 -0.21 4.93 -8.10
C VAL A 129 -1.69 5.31 -8.02
N ALA A 130 -2.32 5.06 -6.87
CA ALA A 130 -3.73 5.27 -6.63
C ALA A 130 -4.16 6.74 -6.80
N ALA A 131 -3.29 7.71 -6.49
CA ALA A 131 -3.58 9.12 -6.70
C ALA A 131 -3.86 9.45 -8.17
N TYR A 132 -3.08 8.89 -9.10
CA TYR A 132 -3.25 9.13 -10.54
C TYR A 132 -4.52 8.49 -11.07
N LEU A 133 -4.82 7.25 -10.65
CA LEU A 133 -6.09 6.60 -10.96
C LEU A 133 -7.27 7.41 -10.42
N GLY A 134 -7.14 7.90 -9.19
CA GLY A 134 -8.15 8.74 -8.55
C GLY A 134 -8.42 10.02 -9.32
N LEU A 135 -7.38 10.74 -9.76
CA LEU A 135 -7.55 11.97 -10.55
C LEU A 135 -8.33 11.71 -11.84
N VAL A 136 -8.00 10.63 -12.57
CA VAL A 136 -8.75 10.22 -13.77
C VAL A 136 -10.19 9.84 -13.43
N SER A 137 -10.40 9.11 -12.34
CA SER A 137 -11.75 8.73 -11.89
C SER A 137 -12.59 9.91 -11.41
N HIS A 138 -11.98 11.07 -11.13
CA HIS A 138 -12.63 12.33 -10.78
C HIS A 138 -12.76 13.28 -12.00
N GLY A 139 -12.54 12.75 -13.21
CA GLY A 139 -12.78 13.47 -14.46
C GLY A 139 -11.63 14.39 -14.91
N ILE A 140 -10.42 14.21 -14.39
CA ILE A 140 -9.24 14.86 -14.97
C ILE A 140 -8.78 14.05 -16.19
N GLU A 141 -8.87 14.65 -17.37
CA GLU A 141 -8.51 14.00 -18.64
C GLU A 141 -6.99 13.99 -18.88
N LYS A 142 -6.30 15.03 -18.41
CA LYS A 142 -4.85 15.20 -18.59
C LYS A 142 -4.20 15.63 -17.27
N ILE A 143 -3.28 14.80 -16.80
CA ILE A 143 -2.47 14.95 -15.59
C ILE A 143 -1.02 15.10 -16.03
N ILE A 144 -0.37 16.15 -15.57
CA ILE A 144 0.97 16.54 -15.94
C ILE A 144 1.79 16.62 -14.64
N VAL A 145 2.62 15.62 -14.42
CA VAL A 145 3.45 15.48 -13.21
C VAL A 145 4.75 16.24 -13.40
N ARG A 146 5.05 17.20 -12.51
CA ARG A 146 6.18 18.12 -12.68
C ARG A 146 7.44 17.65 -11.97
N LEU A 147 8.39 17.11 -12.77
CA LEU A 147 9.70 16.60 -12.33
C LEU A 147 10.86 17.52 -12.73
N ASP A 148 10.57 18.67 -13.35
CA ASP A 148 11.54 19.64 -13.84
C ASP A 148 12.41 20.29 -12.76
N ALA A 149 11.99 20.20 -11.50
CA ALA A 149 12.77 20.64 -10.34
C ALA A 149 13.56 19.50 -9.66
N CYS A 150 13.45 18.25 -10.12
CA CYS A 150 14.02 17.10 -9.41
C CYS A 150 15.56 17.01 -9.50
N ALA A 151 16.18 17.58 -10.55
CA ALA A 151 17.63 17.50 -10.75
C ALA A 151 18.43 18.10 -9.58
N ASP A 152 17.98 19.25 -9.07
CA ASP A 152 18.61 19.99 -7.96
C ASP A 152 17.89 19.78 -6.62
N CYS A 153 16.99 18.79 -6.54
CA CYS A 153 16.17 18.54 -5.35
C CYS A 153 16.95 17.75 -4.28
N PRO A 154 16.81 18.07 -2.97
CA PRO A 154 17.41 17.26 -1.91
C PRO A 154 16.88 15.82 -1.87
N TRP A 155 15.71 15.56 -2.48
CA TRP A 155 15.12 14.23 -2.61
C TRP A 155 15.25 13.67 -4.02
N SER A 156 16.28 14.05 -4.78
CA SER A 156 16.48 13.64 -6.17
C SER A 156 16.41 12.12 -6.38
N GLN A 157 16.84 11.33 -5.40
CA GLN A 157 16.75 9.86 -5.40
C GLN A 157 15.30 9.34 -5.53
N LEU A 158 14.30 10.09 -5.05
CA LEU A 158 12.89 9.71 -5.16
C LEU A 158 12.33 9.87 -6.58
N ARG A 159 13.05 10.52 -7.50
CA ARG A 159 12.57 10.73 -8.87
C ARG A 159 12.24 9.40 -9.56
N THR A 160 13.07 8.38 -9.41
CA THR A 160 12.84 7.05 -9.99
C THR A 160 11.58 6.40 -9.44
N GLN A 161 11.29 6.60 -8.15
CA GLN A 161 10.04 6.14 -7.54
C GLN A 161 8.81 6.83 -8.16
N VAL A 162 8.88 8.13 -8.43
CA VAL A 162 7.78 8.86 -9.09
C VAL A 162 7.58 8.36 -10.52
N GLU A 163 8.66 8.18 -11.28
CA GLU A 163 8.62 7.66 -12.65
C GLU A 163 8.01 6.26 -12.69
N ALA A 164 8.40 5.37 -11.76
CA ALA A 164 7.83 4.03 -11.63
C ALA A 164 6.32 4.06 -11.30
N GLN A 165 5.88 4.94 -10.39
CA GLN A 165 4.46 5.11 -10.06
C GLN A 165 3.65 5.60 -11.28
N ILE A 166 4.20 6.53 -12.06
CA ILE A 166 3.56 7.01 -13.29
C ILE A 166 3.45 5.88 -14.30
N GLN A 167 4.53 5.13 -14.53
CA GLN A 167 4.51 4.01 -15.48
C GLN A 167 3.50 2.94 -15.08
N GLN A 168 3.42 2.59 -13.79
CA GLN A 168 2.40 1.68 -13.28
C GLN A 168 0.98 2.25 -13.49
N ALA A 169 0.76 3.53 -13.21
CA ALA A 169 -0.53 4.18 -13.44
C ALA A 169 -0.91 4.17 -14.94
N GLN A 170 0.03 4.44 -15.84
CA GLN A 170 -0.19 4.40 -17.29
C GLN A 170 -0.57 2.99 -17.77
N SER A 171 0.15 1.95 -17.31
CA SER A 171 -0.17 0.55 -17.62
C SER A 171 -1.57 0.17 -17.16
N LEU A 172 -2.00 0.60 -15.98
CA LEU A 172 -3.36 0.36 -15.50
C LEU A 172 -4.38 1.16 -16.31
N LEU A 173 -4.13 2.45 -16.55
CA LEU A 173 -5.05 3.31 -17.30
C LEU A 173 -5.20 2.89 -18.77
N ALA A 174 -4.23 2.17 -19.32
CA ALA A 174 -4.31 1.57 -20.66
C ALA A 174 -5.54 0.66 -20.80
N MET A 175 -5.96 -0.01 -19.72
CA MET A 175 -7.18 -0.84 -19.68
C MET A 175 -8.46 -0.07 -20.03
N TRP A 176 -8.45 1.25 -19.87
CA TRP A 176 -9.55 2.16 -20.20
C TRP A 176 -9.25 3.05 -21.41
N GLY A 177 -8.15 2.78 -22.14
CA GLY A 177 -7.69 3.66 -23.23
C GLY A 177 -7.18 5.02 -22.75
N LYS A 178 -6.76 5.11 -21.48
CA LYS A 178 -6.36 6.36 -20.81
C LYS A 178 -4.89 6.40 -20.38
N ALA A 179 -4.02 5.59 -21.00
CA ALA A 179 -2.59 5.57 -20.67
C ALA A 179 -1.96 6.97 -20.77
N GLU A 180 -2.35 7.74 -21.80
CA GLU A 180 -1.83 9.10 -22.04
C GLU A 180 -2.45 10.19 -21.14
N SER A 181 -3.41 9.82 -20.28
CA SER A 181 -3.98 10.76 -19.30
C SER A 181 -2.98 11.19 -18.25
N VAL A 182 -1.88 10.45 -18.05
CA VAL A 182 -0.81 10.81 -17.11
C VAL A 182 0.49 10.93 -17.88
N ILE A 183 1.11 12.10 -17.83
CA ILE A 183 2.44 12.35 -18.39
C ILE A 183 3.30 13.08 -17.36
N TYR A 184 4.62 13.10 -17.55
CA TYR A 184 5.50 13.95 -16.77
C TYR A 184 6.29 14.92 -17.64
N VAL A 185 6.74 16.00 -17.01
CA VAL A 185 7.70 16.95 -17.60
C VAL A 185 8.97 16.91 -16.78
N ALA A 186 10.06 16.43 -17.40
CA ALA A 186 11.38 16.30 -16.77
C ALA A 186 12.24 17.56 -16.83
N GLN A 187 11.93 18.49 -17.73
CA GLN A 187 12.64 19.75 -17.92
C GLN A 187 11.66 20.84 -18.31
N THR A 188 11.89 22.06 -17.83
CA THR A 188 11.09 23.22 -18.20
C THR A 188 11.11 23.42 -19.71
N ALA A 189 9.92 23.45 -20.33
CA ALA A 189 9.80 23.69 -21.76
C ALA A 189 9.80 25.20 -22.06
N GLY A 190 10.28 25.57 -23.26
CA GLY A 190 10.40 26.97 -23.68
C GLY A 190 9.07 27.71 -23.87
N ASP A 191 7.95 26.99 -23.85
CA ASP A 191 6.59 27.49 -24.00
C ASP A 191 5.82 27.65 -22.67
N PHE A 192 6.50 27.45 -21.51
CA PHE A 192 5.86 27.66 -20.21
C PHE A 192 5.47 29.12 -20.00
N GLY A 193 4.29 29.33 -19.40
CA GLY A 193 3.75 30.64 -19.08
C GLY A 193 3.09 30.68 -17.70
N LYS A 194 2.52 31.84 -17.36
CA LYS A 194 1.79 32.03 -16.11
C LYS A 194 0.51 31.19 -16.10
N ARG A 195 0.23 30.56 -14.97
CA ARG A 195 -0.96 29.73 -14.73
C ARG A 195 -1.50 29.89 -13.30
N PRO A 196 -2.78 29.61 -13.04
CA PRO A 196 -3.29 29.54 -11.67
C PRO A 196 -2.73 28.32 -10.93
N PHE A 197 -2.64 28.42 -9.60
CA PHE A 197 -2.32 27.29 -8.74
C PHE A 197 -3.14 27.27 -7.46
N TRP A 198 -3.25 26.08 -6.86
CA TRP A 198 -3.87 25.85 -5.56
C TRP A 198 -3.01 24.91 -4.73
N ASN A 199 -2.98 25.11 -3.41
CA ASN A 199 -2.49 24.07 -2.51
C ASN A 199 -3.56 22.99 -2.38
N ALA A 200 -3.20 21.71 -2.42
CA ALA A 200 -4.15 20.61 -2.29
C ALA A 200 -5.01 20.73 -1.01
N ALA A 201 -4.38 21.15 0.10
CA ALA A 201 -5.05 21.38 1.38
C ALA A 201 -5.90 22.68 1.44
N SER A 202 -5.86 23.51 0.39
CA SER A 202 -6.59 24.77 0.32
C SER A 202 -7.20 24.92 -1.08
N PRO A 203 -8.21 24.09 -1.41
CA PRO A 203 -8.82 24.08 -2.73
C PRO A 203 -9.61 25.36 -3.00
N PRO A 204 -9.88 25.68 -4.29
CA PRO A 204 -10.78 26.78 -4.61
C PRO A 204 -12.14 26.58 -3.94
N VAL A 205 -12.65 27.63 -3.33
CA VAL A 205 -13.97 27.67 -2.69
C VAL A 205 -14.82 28.72 -3.39
N SER A 206 -16.06 28.36 -3.71
CA SER A 206 -17.00 29.33 -4.27
C SER A 206 -17.43 30.32 -3.19
N ARG A 207 -17.80 31.55 -3.60
CA ARG A 207 -18.36 32.56 -2.68
C ARG A 207 -19.59 32.03 -1.91
N ARG A 208 -20.40 31.17 -2.54
CA ARG A 208 -21.59 30.54 -1.93
C ARG A 208 -21.22 29.52 -0.84
N GLU A 209 -20.15 28.75 -1.03
CA GLU A 209 -19.65 27.81 -0.02
C GLU A 209 -19.05 28.54 1.18
N LEU A 210 -18.34 29.65 0.93
CA LEU A 210 -17.75 30.47 1.99
C LEU A 210 -18.80 31.06 2.95
N PHE A 211 -20.02 31.32 2.46
CA PHE A 211 -21.15 31.74 3.29
C PHE A 211 -21.85 30.58 4.01
N ARG A 212 -21.84 29.37 3.44
CA ARG A 212 -22.39 28.16 4.09
C ARG A 212 -21.47 27.61 5.18
N SER A 213 -20.15 27.64 4.97
CA SER A 213 -19.18 27.13 5.93
C SER A 213 -19.11 27.95 7.23
N ARG A 214 -19.59 29.20 7.22
CA ARG A 214 -19.77 30.01 8.44
C ARG A 214 -21.02 29.65 9.24
N ALA A 215 -21.99 28.95 8.65
CA ALA A 215 -23.20 28.52 9.32
C ALA A 215 -23.04 27.12 9.97
N ASP A 216 -22.12 26.30 9.45
CA ASP A 216 -21.79 24.96 9.94
C ASP A 216 -20.36 24.91 10.48
N GLU A 217 -20.03 25.71 11.50
CA GLU A 217 -18.84 25.45 12.32
C GLU A 217 -19.13 24.29 13.30
N LYS A 218 -19.33 23.07 12.77
CA LYS A 218 -19.02 21.87 13.53
C LYS A 218 -17.60 21.47 13.15
N LYS A 219 -16.65 21.80 14.03
CA LYS A 219 -15.31 21.22 14.02
C LYS A 219 -15.47 19.70 13.89
N PRO A 220 -14.85 19.03 12.90
CA PRO A 220 -14.62 17.60 13.03
C PRO A 220 -13.75 17.46 14.27
N GLU A 221 -14.29 16.89 15.34
CA GLU A 221 -13.46 16.39 16.43
C GLU A 221 -12.51 15.39 15.78
N ALA A 222 -11.22 15.67 15.90
CA ALA A 222 -10.19 14.70 15.58
C ALA A 222 -10.32 13.61 16.65
N ASP A 223 -11.22 12.67 16.39
CA ASP A 223 -11.39 11.52 17.24
C ASP A 223 -10.06 10.75 17.15
N ALA A 224 -9.40 10.62 18.30
CA ALA A 224 -8.26 9.74 18.46
C ALA A 224 -8.80 8.31 18.49
N SER A 225 -9.39 7.88 17.39
CA SER A 225 -10.01 6.57 17.29
C SER A 225 -8.94 5.53 17.01
N THR A 226 -9.07 4.43 17.73
CA THR A 226 -8.41 3.12 17.58
C THR A 226 -8.75 2.43 16.25
N GLU A 227 -8.99 3.19 15.18
CA GLU A 227 -9.36 2.70 13.86
C GLU A 227 -8.09 2.25 13.08
N PRO A 228 -8.16 1.13 12.31
CA PRO A 228 -7.07 0.73 11.42
C PRO A 228 -6.73 1.89 10.48
N ASN A 229 -5.45 2.07 10.11
CA ASN A 229 -5.05 3.20 9.26
C ASN A 229 -5.86 3.18 7.95
N GLN A 230 -6.84 4.07 7.83
CA GLN A 230 -7.75 4.16 6.69
C GLN A 230 -7.07 4.79 5.45
N PHE A 231 -5.80 5.18 5.57
CA PHE A 231 -5.05 6.02 4.63
C PHE A 231 -3.79 5.31 4.12
N HIS A 232 -3.99 4.20 3.43
CA HIS A 232 -2.93 3.48 2.75
C HIS A 232 -3.29 3.24 1.28
N GLU A 233 -2.28 3.16 0.43
CA GLU A 233 -2.37 3.06 -1.04
C GLU A 233 -3.50 2.16 -1.53
N ARG A 234 -3.68 1.00 -0.89
CA ARG A 234 -4.72 0.03 -1.24
C ARG A 234 -6.14 0.61 -1.19
N VAL A 235 -6.47 1.38 -0.16
CA VAL A 235 -7.82 1.95 -0.01
C VAL A 235 -8.10 2.97 -1.11
N HIS A 236 -7.14 3.84 -1.42
CA HIS A 236 -7.26 4.78 -2.52
C HIS A 236 -7.39 4.06 -3.86
N PHE A 237 -6.61 3.00 -4.06
CA PHE A 237 -6.64 2.18 -5.27
C PHE A 237 -8.03 1.58 -5.48
N LEU A 238 -8.57 0.89 -4.48
CA LEU A 238 -9.91 0.27 -4.54
C LEU A 238 -11.01 1.32 -4.79
N ARG A 239 -10.93 2.49 -4.16
CA ARG A 239 -11.88 3.60 -4.37
C ARG A 239 -11.81 4.15 -5.81
N ALA A 240 -10.61 4.31 -6.36
CA ALA A 240 -10.41 4.78 -7.72
C ALA A 240 -10.95 3.77 -8.74
N VAL A 241 -10.58 2.49 -8.61
CA VAL A 241 -11.05 1.40 -9.50
C VAL A 241 -12.58 1.29 -9.46
N LYS A 242 -13.20 1.37 -8.28
CA LYS A 242 -14.67 1.31 -8.15
C LYS A 242 -15.41 2.45 -8.86
N ARG A 243 -14.76 3.60 -9.05
CA ARG A 243 -15.34 4.77 -9.76
C ARG A 243 -15.11 4.73 -11.27
N LEU A 244 -14.09 4.00 -11.73
CA LEU A 244 -13.84 3.83 -13.15
C LEU A 244 -14.91 2.90 -13.75
N PRO A 245 -15.26 3.08 -15.05
CA PRO A 245 -16.15 2.15 -15.73
C PRO A 245 -15.52 0.76 -15.83
N ALA A 246 -16.27 -0.24 -16.31
CA ALA A 246 -15.68 -1.53 -16.63
C ALA A 246 -14.51 -1.35 -17.64
N PRO A 247 -13.38 -2.03 -17.44
CA PRO A 247 -12.26 -1.96 -18.37
C PRO A 247 -12.61 -2.63 -19.71
N ALA A 248 -11.82 -2.36 -20.76
CA ALA A 248 -11.98 -3.02 -22.06
C ALA A 248 -11.78 -4.55 -21.96
N GLU A 249 -12.38 -5.35 -22.84
CA GLU A 249 -12.33 -6.83 -22.76
C GLU A 249 -10.89 -7.40 -22.75
N ASN A 250 -9.96 -6.75 -23.44
CA ASN A 250 -8.54 -7.16 -23.50
C ASN A 250 -7.71 -6.71 -22.30
N ALA A 251 -8.30 -5.97 -21.35
CA ALA A 251 -7.63 -5.47 -20.15
C ALA A 251 -7.35 -6.56 -19.10
N ALA A 252 -8.01 -7.72 -19.25
CA ALA A 252 -8.04 -8.81 -18.26
C ALA A 252 -6.64 -9.25 -17.80
N THR A 253 -5.63 -9.23 -18.68
CA THR A 253 -4.29 -9.75 -18.41
C THR A 253 -3.30 -8.73 -17.87
N THR A 254 -3.73 -7.51 -17.53
CA THR A 254 -2.81 -6.47 -17.02
C THR A 254 -2.27 -6.89 -15.65
N SER A 255 -0.95 -7.00 -15.54
CA SER A 255 -0.26 -7.37 -14.30
C SER A 255 -0.45 -6.32 -13.20
N LEU A 256 -0.64 -6.78 -11.97
CA LEU A 256 -0.66 -5.99 -10.74
C LEU A 256 0.63 -6.10 -9.92
N ALA A 257 1.72 -6.59 -10.52
CA ALA A 257 3.01 -6.69 -9.86
C ALA A 257 3.46 -5.35 -9.27
N GLY A 258 3.99 -5.38 -8.05
CA GLY A 258 4.45 -4.20 -7.33
C GLY A 258 3.37 -3.36 -6.66
N LEU A 259 2.09 -3.77 -6.70
CA LEU A 259 0.96 -3.11 -6.02
C LEU A 259 0.49 -3.88 -4.77
N ASN A 260 1.31 -4.83 -4.30
CA ASN A 260 1.08 -5.69 -3.14
C ASN A 260 -0.21 -6.55 -3.24
N PHE A 261 -0.70 -6.82 -4.44
CA PHE A 261 -1.75 -7.82 -4.65
C PHE A 261 -1.13 -9.20 -4.72
N ALA A 262 -1.88 -10.20 -4.26
CA ALA A 262 -1.47 -11.59 -4.39
C ALA A 262 -2.68 -12.50 -4.58
N LEU A 263 -2.44 -13.62 -5.26
CA LEU A 263 -3.35 -14.76 -5.30
C LEU A 263 -2.82 -15.85 -4.39
N LEU A 264 -3.75 -16.63 -3.84
CA LEU A 264 -3.46 -17.68 -2.88
C LEU A 264 -4.08 -18.99 -3.38
N THR A 265 -3.27 -20.04 -3.40
CA THR A 265 -3.75 -21.41 -3.65
C THR A 265 -3.53 -22.26 -2.41
N VAL A 266 -4.46 -23.19 -2.14
CA VAL A 266 -4.36 -24.14 -1.04
C VAL A 266 -4.46 -25.56 -1.58
N ASN A 267 -3.50 -26.41 -1.23
CA ASN A 267 -3.49 -27.82 -1.64
C ASN A 267 -4.11 -28.75 -0.57
N ASP A 268 -4.13 -30.05 -0.85
CA ASP A 268 -4.78 -31.07 -0.02
C ASP A 268 -4.01 -31.44 1.26
N THR A 269 -2.81 -30.89 1.50
CA THR A 269 -2.12 -31.06 2.79
C THR A 269 -2.72 -30.16 3.88
N CYS A 270 -3.68 -29.30 3.53
CA CYS A 270 -4.38 -28.44 4.47
C CYS A 270 -5.06 -29.26 5.59
N THR A 271 -4.78 -28.87 6.83
CA THR A 271 -5.27 -29.59 8.01
C THR A 271 -6.50 -28.94 8.65
N ALA A 272 -7.02 -27.84 8.06
CA ALA A 272 -8.09 -27.01 8.61
C ALA A 272 -7.84 -26.47 10.03
N CYS A 273 -6.58 -26.12 10.37
CA CYS A 273 -6.23 -25.61 11.71
C CYS A 273 -6.55 -24.11 11.92
N GLY A 274 -6.78 -23.37 10.85
CA GLY A 274 -7.13 -21.94 10.86
C GLY A 274 -6.03 -20.98 11.33
N VAL A 275 -4.79 -21.43 11.50
CA VAL A 275 -3.69 -20.54 11.93
C VAL A 275 -3.45 -19.44 10.90
N CYS A 276 -3.48 -19.77 9.61
CA CYS A 276 -3.33 -18.81 8.52
C CYS A 276 -4.41 -17.72 8.52
N ALA A 277 -5.68 -18.09 8.74
CA ALA A 277 -6.79 -17.14 8.82
C ALA A 277 -6.65 -16.21 10.03
N ARG A 278 -6.29 -16.74 11.20
CA ARG A 278 -6.06 -15.93 12.42
C ARG A 278 -4.85 -15.01 12.32
N ALA A 279 -3.83 -15.40 11.56
CA ALA A 279 -2.62 -14.61 11.36
C ALA A 279 -2.76 -13.54 10.27
N CYS A 280 -3.84 -13.55 9.49
CA CYS A 280 -4.04 -12.60 8.40
C CYS A 280 -4.36 -11.20 8.95
N PRO A 281 -3.47 -10.20 8.77
CA PRO A 281 -3.63 -8.89 9.40
C PRO A 281 -4.78 -8.07 8.82
N THR A 282 -5.16 -8.35 7.57
CA THR A 282 -6.24 -7.64 6.87
C THR A 282 -7.56 -8.39 6.88
N GLY A 283 -7.59 -9.63 7.40
CA GLY A 283 -8.76 -10.51 7.31
C GLY A 283 -9.06 -10.99 5.88
N ALA A 284 -8.10 -10.90 4.96
CA ALA A 284 -8.21 -11.39 3.59
C ALA A 284 -8.32 -12.92 3.49
N LEU A 285 -7.95 -13.67 4.53
CA LEU A 285 -8.11 -15.11 4.61
C LEU A 285 -8.95 -15.43 5.83
N GLN A 286 -10.11 -16.06 5.64
CA GLN A 286 -11.07 -16.36 6.69
C GLN A 286 -11.42 -17.84 6.69
N MET A 287 -11.65 -18.39 7.88
CA MET A 287 -12.04 -19.78 8.05
C MET A 287 -13.37 -19.85 8.80
N GLU A 288 -14.33 -20.52 8.18
CA GLU A 288 -15.60 -20.88 8.80
C GLU A 288 -15.60 -22.38 9.10
N THR A 289 -16.13 -22.75 10.26
CA THR A 289 -16.24 -24.15 10.68
C THR A 289 -17.67 -24.43 11.13
N ALA A 290 -18.26 -25.49 10.58
CA ALA A 290 -19.49 -26.09 11.08
C ALA A 290 -19.17 -27.37 11.89
N ALA A 291 -20.20 -28.05 12.39
CA ALA A 291 -20.04 -29.24 13.21
C ALA A 291 -19.20 -30.36 12.56
N SER A 292 -19.26 -30.49 11.22
CA SER A 292 -18.59 -31.55 10.47
C SER A 292 -17.91 -31.07 9.18
N SER A 293 -17.75 -29.77 8.99
CA SER A 293 -17.11 -29.20 7.79
C SER A 293 -16.36 -27.91 8.09
N PHE A 294 -15.46 -27.55 7.17
CA PHE A 294 -14.77 -26.28 7.17
C PHE A 294 -14.78 -25.68 5.76
N GLN A 295 -14.69 -24.36 5.71
CA GLN A 295 -14.53 -23.59 4.48
C GLN A 295 -13.48 -22.51 4.74
N LEU A 296 -12.53 -22.40 3.82
CA LEU A 296 -11.50 -21.37 3.81
C LEU A 296 -11.76 -20.45 2.61
N THR A 297 -11.96 -19.17 2.91
CA THR A 297 -12.32 -18.13 1.95
C THR A 297 -11.20 -17.11 1.88
N PHE A 298 -10.89 -16.64 0.66
CA PHE A 298 -9.84 -15.67 0.38
C PHE A 298 -10.37 -14.48 -0.42
N SER A 299 -9.98 -13.27 -0.03
CA SER A 299 -10.40 -12.01 -0.64
C SER A 299 -9.17 -11.28 -1.23
N PRO A 300 -8.89 -11.42 -2.54
CA PRO A 300 -7.68 -10.85 -3.16
C PRO A 300 -7.57 -9.32 -3.01
N GLN A 301 -8.71 -8.61 -3.00
CA GLN A 301 -8.75 -7.15 -2.97
C GLN A 301 -8.20 -6.54 -1.67
N ILE A 302 -8.35 -7.23 -0.55
CA ILE A 302 -7.85 -6.81 0.76
C ILE A 302 -6.57 -7.55 1.19
N CYS A 303 -6.08 -8.49 0.37
CA CYS A 303 -4.79 -9.15 0.60
C CYS A 303 -3.63 -8.20 0.26
N ILE A 304 -2.72 -7.99 1.20
CA ILE A 304 -1.54 -7.12 1.02
C ILE A 304 -0.27 -7.89 0.62
N GLY A 305 -0.39 -9.17 0.23
CA GLY A 305 0.75 -9.98 -0.24
C GLY A 305 1.89 -10.07 0.78
N CYS A 306 1.56 -10.29 2.06
CA CYS A 306 2.50 -10.21 3.18
C CYS A 306 3.12 -11.55 3.61
N ASP A 307 2.77 -12.65 2.95
CA ASP A 307 3.31 -14.01 3.13
C ASP A 307 3.17 -14.67 4.50
N ILE A 308 2.61 -13.98 5.49
CA ILE A 308 2.39 -14.54 6.85
C ILE A 308 1.65 -15.87 6.79
N CYS A 309 0.59 -15.97 5.98
CA CYS A 309 -0.20 -17.20 5.88
C CYS A 309 0.61 -18.39 5.33
N GLN A 310 1.59 -18.15 4.44
CA GLN A 310 2.53 -19.17 3.97
C GLN A 310 3.56 -19.50 5.06
N HIS A 311 4.12 -18.49 5.74
CA HIS A 311 5.10 -18.69 6.83
C HIS A 311 4.56 -19.50 8.01
N VAL A 312 3.28 -19.34 8.37
CA VAL A 312 2.66 -20.05 9.51
C VAL A 312 2.08 -21.42 9.12
N CYS A 313 2.06 -21.79 7.84
CA CYS A 313 1.45 -23.03 7.38
C CYS A 313 2.37 -24.24 7.61
N ALA A 314 2.25 -24.87 8.78
CA ALA A 314 3.02 -26.06 9.13
C ALA A 314 3.02 -27.20 8.08
N PRO A 315 1.88 -27.57 7.45
CA PRO A 315 1.85 -28.62 6.42
C PRO A 315 2.27 -28.15 5.02
N ASP A 316 2.70 -26.89 4.85
CA ASP A 316 3.06 -26.30 3.56
C ASP A 316 1.92 -26.31 2.52
N ALA A 317 0.69 -26.04 2.99
CA ALA A 317 -0.49 -26.12 2.15
C ALA A 317 -0.74 -24.85 1.32
N ILE A 318 -0.08 -23.73 1.63
CA ILE A 318 -0.39 -22.39 1.10
C ILE A 318 0.76 -21.90 0.21
N THR A 319 0.41 -21.37 -0.96
CA THR A 319 1.35 -20.70 -1.87
C THR A 319 0.78 -19.36 -2.33
N LEU A 320 1.58 -18.30 -2.30
CA LEU A 320 1.21 -16.99 -2.85
C LEU A 320 1.89 -16.71 -4.19
N SER A 321 1.16 -16.04 -5.08
CA SER A 321 1.67 -15.41 -6.31
C SER A 321 1.48 -13.91 -6.22
N HIS A 322 2.58 -13.12 -6.34
CA HIS A 322 2.59 -11.65 -6.22
C HIS A 322 2.47 -10.90 -7.55
N ASP A 323 2.17 -11.62 -8.62
CA ASP A 323 1.94 -11.04 -9.95
C ASP A 323 0.59 -11.51 -10.49
N PRO A 324 -0.52 -11.13 -9.83
CA PRO A 324 -1.84 -11.47 -10.35
C PRO A 324 -2.23 -10.53 -11.47
N ALA A 325 -3.01 -11.04 -12.41
CA ALA A 325 -3.68 -10.22 -13.41
C ALA A 325 -4.86 -9.46 -12.79
N PHE A 326 -5.25 -8.35 -13.42
CA PHE A 326 -6.32 -7.48 -12.93
C PHE A 326 -7.65 -8.22 -12.76
N ASP A 327 -8.04 -9.05 -13.72
CA ASP A 327 -9.30 -9.81 -13.66
C ASP A 327 -9.32 -10.83 -12.51
N GLN A 328 -8.19 -11.46 -12.18
CA GLN A 328 -8.11 -12.42 -11.09
C GLN A 328 -8.40 -11.79 -9.71
N VAL A 329 -8.23 -10.46 -9.58
CA VAL A 329 -8.49 -9.70 -8.35
C VAL A 329 -9.84 -8.99 -8.39
N PHE A 330 -10.25 -8.50 -9.55
CA PHE A 330 -11.40 -7.59 -9.69
C PHE A 330 -12.59 -8.17 -10.46
N ALA A 331 -12.42 -9.27 -11.19
CA ALA A 331 -13.53 -9.97 -11.85
C ALA A 331 -14.12 -11.04 -10.93
N GLY A 332 -15.45 -11.18 -10.97
CA GLY A 332 -16.17 -12.22 -10.22
C GLY A 332 -16.46 -11.88 -8.76
N GLN A 333 -16.59 -12.91 -7.93
CA GLN A 333 -16.87 -12.75 -6.50
C GLN A 333 -15.63 -12.26 -5.76
N VAL A 334 -15.81 -11.29 -4.86
CA VAL A 334 -14.74 -10.73 -4.02
C VAL A 334 -14.10 -11.82 -3.15
N ASP A 335 -14.92 -12.77 -2.71
CA ASP A 335 -14.56 -13.85 -1.81
C ASP A 335 -14.54 -15.18 -2.56
N GLN A 336 -13.39 -15.84 -2.55
CA GLN A 336 -13.13 -17.08 -3.28
C GLN A 336 -12.94 -18.22 -2.28
N ILE A 337 -13.67 -19.33 -2.46
CA ILE A 337 -13.42 -20.56 -1.69
C ILE A 337 -12.13 -21.19 -2.19
N VAL A 338 -11.09 -21.16 -1.36
CA VAL A 338 -9.77 -21.69 -1.70
C VAL A 338 -9.53 -23.10 -1.17
N GLN A 339 -10.28 -23.52 -0.13
CA GLN A 339 -10.28 -24.90 0.35
C GLN A 339 -11.54 -25.18 1.16
N GLN A 340 -12.09 -26.39 1.07
CA GLN A 340 -13.22 -26.83 1.88
C GLN A 340 -13.20 -28.35 2.07
N GLY A 341 -13.84 -28.84 3.12
CA GLY A 341 -13.93 -30.28 3.34
C GLY A 341 -14.61 -30.66 4.64
N SER A 342 -14.66 -31.97 4.91
CA SER A 342 -15.23 -32.51 6.15
C SER A 342 -14.23 -32.51 7.28
N LEU A 343 -14.70 -32.32 8.51
CA LEU A 343 -13.90 -32.44 9.73
C LEU A 343 -14.14 -33.79 10.40
N SER A 344 -13.06 -34.39 10.90
CA SER A 344 -13.07 -35.58 11.74
C SER A 344 -12.48 -35.26 13.11
N ALA A 345 -12.90 -35.98 14.15
CA ALA A 345 -12.33 -35.84 15.49
C ALA A 345 -11.18 -36.84 15.69
N CYS A 346 -10.02 -36.35 16.13
CA CYS A 346 -8.86 -37.20 16.41
C CYS A 346 -9.16 -38.26 17.49
N SER A 347 -8.83 -39.54 17.24
CA SER A 347 -9.05 -40.64 18.19
C SER A 347 -8.30 -40.46 19.51
N LYS A 348 -7.18 -39.72 19.50
CA LYS A 348 -6.33 -39.44 20.66
C LYS A 348 -6.68 -38.14 21.40
N CYS A 349 -6.68 -36.99 20.71
CA CYS A 349 -6.85 -35.68 21.35
C CYS A 349 -8.22 -35.04 21.14
N ARG A 350 -9.10 -35.67 20.35
CA ARG A 350 -10.44 -35.19 19.99
C ARG A 350 -10.50 -33.86 19.24
N ALA A 351 -9.37 -33.21 18.97
CA ALA A 351 -9.32 -31.99 18.16
C ALA A 351 -9.88 -32.27 16.74
N PRO A 352 -10.68 -31.34 16.18
CA PRO A 352 -11.13 -31.44 14.80
C PRO A 352 -9.94 -31.26 13.84
N PHE A 353 -9.95 -32.00 12.75
CA PHE A 353 -8.98 -31.87 11.66
C PHE A 353 -9.62 -32.21 10.32
N ALA A 354 -9.04 -31.72 9.22
CA ALA A 354 -9.49 -32.07 7.87
C ALA A 354 -9.46 -33.60 7.67
N SER A 355 -10.59 -34.16 7.25
CA SER A 355 -10.76 -35.60 7.08
C SER A 355 -9.88 -36.10 5.95
N ARG A 356 -9.12 -37.17 6.21
CA ARG A 356 -8.25 -37.83 5.23
C ARG A 356 -8.56 -39.32 5.23
N ALA A 357 -8.53 -39.94 4.05
CA ALA A 357 -8.84 -41.37 3.92
C ALA A 357 -7.92 -42.21 4.81
N GLY A 358 -8.53 -43.01 5.70
CA GLY A 358 -7.80 -43.91 6.61
C GLY A 358 -7.10 -43.25 7.80
N ALA A 359 -7.24 -41.94 8.00
CA ALA A 359 -6.61 -41.24 9.12
C ALA A 359 -7.54 -41.18 10.35
N ASP A 360 -7.13 -41.80 11.46
CA ASP A 360 -7.81 -41.71 12.76
C ASP A 360 -7.19 -40.64 13.68
N LEU A 361 -5.96 -40.22 13.41
CA LEU A 361 -5.20 -39.22 14.15
C LEU A 361 -5.07 -37.90 13.38
N CYS A 362 -5.13 -36.78 14.10
CA CYS A 362 -4.76 -35.49 13.53
C CYS A 362 -3.25 -35.42 13.23
N PRO A 363 -2.81 -34.54 12.30
CA PRO A 363 -1.40 -34.41 11.91
C PRO A 363 -0.42 -34.22 13.07
N VAL A 364 -0.82 -33.49 14.11
CA VAL A 364 0.02 -33.28 15.31
C VAL A 364 0.17 -34.57 16.13
N CYS A 365 -0.92 -35.32 16.32
CA CYS A 365 -0.88 -36.58 17.06
C CYS A 365 -0.12 -37.67 16.29
N GLU A 366 -0.31 -37.71 14.98
CA GLU A 366 0.42 -38.57 14.05
C GLU A 366 1.93 -38.27 14.10
N PHE A 367 2.31 -37.00 13.96
CA PHE A 367 3.71 -36.58 14.05
C PHE A 367 4.35 -36.94 15.40
N ARG A 368 3.68 -36.65 16.53
CA ARG A 368 4.20 -36.98 17.86
C ARG A 368 4.30 -38.49 18.11
N ARG A 369 3.46 -39.31 17.47
CA ARG A 369 3.56 -40.77 17.55
C ARG A 369 4.83 -41.27 16.87
N GLN A 370 5.21 -40.66 15.74
CA GLN A 370 6.43 -40.98 15.00
C GLN A 370 7.67 -40.30 15.61
N ASN A 371 7.49 -39.15 16.27
CA ASN A 371 8.55 -38.31 16.82
C ASN A 371 8.20 -37.88 18.26
N PRO A 372 8.39 -38.75 19.27
CA PRO A 372 7.95 -38.49 20.65
C PRO A 372 8.50 -37.19 21.25
N PHE A 373 9.69 -36.76 20.83
CA PHE A 373 10.37 -35.54 21.28
C PHE A 373 10.57 -34.50 20.16
N GLY A 374 9.96 -34.73 18.99
CA GLY A 374 10.10 -33.82 17.85
C GLY A 374 9.19 -32.59 17.95
N SER A 375 9.61 -31.50 17.31
CA SER A 375 8.77 -30.34 17.02
C SER A 375 8.60 -30.17 15.51
N MET A 376 7.41 -29.76 15.09
CA MET A 376 7.13 -29.40 13.69
C MET A 376 7.18 -27.88 13.59
N MET A 377 8.18 -27.36 12.89
CA MET A 377 8.24 -25.95 12.53
C MET A 377 7.72 -25.81 11.09
N PRO A 378 6.93 -24.76 10.79
CA PRO A 378 6.58 -24.47 9.42
C PRO A 378 7.81 -24.28 8.54
N PRO A 379 7.78 -24.69 7.26
CA PRO A 379 8.91 -24.58 6.35
C PRO A 379 9.46 -23.15 6.22
N GLY A 380 8.55 -22.15 6.18
CA GLY A 380 8.92 -20.73 6.14
C GLY A 380 9.74 -20.28 7.35
N MET A 381 9.47 -20.86 8.53
CA MET A 381 10.26 -20.60 9.74
C MET A 381 11.63 -21.28 9.70
N ALA A 382 11.73 -22.48 9.10
CA ALA A 382 12.97 -23.26 9.02
C ALA A 382 13.98 -22.71 8.00
N ALA A 383 13.50 -22.14 6.88
CA ALA A 383 14.35 -21.54 5.84
C ALA A 383 15.03 -20.23 6.32
N ASN A 384 14.26 -19.36 6.99
CA ASN A 384 14.77 -18.10 7.51
C ASN A 384 15.70 -18.27 8.71
N GLN A 385 15.51 -19.30 9.55
CA GLN A 385 16.46 -19.59 10.63
C GLN A 385 17.86 -19.96 10.10
N LYS A 386 17.95 -20.69 8.98
CA LYS A 386 19.25 -20.98 8.33
C LYS A 386 19.92 -19.70 7.82
N GLN A 387 19.17 -18.79 7.19
CA GLN A 387 19.70 -17.51 6.71
C GLN A 387 20.11 -16.56 7.84
N GLN A 388 19.31 -16.48 8.91
CA GLN A 388 19.64 -15.70 10.12
C GLN A 388 20.85 -16.28 10.86
N ASN A 389 21.01 -17.60 10.94
CA ASN A 389 22.20 -18.24 11.51
C ASN A 389 23.46 -17.98 10.65
N LEU A 390 23.33 -17.92 9.33
CA LEU A 390 24.41 -17.54 8.42
C LEU A 390 24.80 -16.05 8.53
N ALA A 391 23.82 -15.15 8.73
CA ALA A 391 24.05 -13.73 8.95
C ALA A 391 24.62 -13.42 10.35
N GLY A 392 24.14 -14.12 11.39
CA GLY A 392 24.66 -14.03 12.76
C GLY A 392 26.10 -14.54 12.88
N ALA A 393 26.46 -15.61 12.15
CA ALA A 393 27.84 -16.09 12.09
C ALA A 393 28.81 -15.10 11.42
N ARG A 394 28.32 -14.19 10.56
CA ARG A 394 29.13 -13.11 9.98
C ARG A 394 29.29 -11.90 10.91
N ARG A 395 28.36 -11.66 11.85
CA ARG A 395 28.45 -10.56 12.83
C ARG A 395 29.38 -10.84 14.02
N ILE A 396 29.77 -12.10 14.26
CA ILE A 396 30.71 -12.49 15.34
C ILE A 396 32.17 -12.45 14.86
N LYS A 397 32.41 -12.21 13.55
CA LYS A 397 33.74 -12.03 12.97
C LYS A 397 33.90 -10.62 12.38
N LEU A 398 33.82 -9.59 13.21
CA LEU A 398 34.38 -8.26 12.93
C LEU A 398 34.80 -7.62 14.26
#